data_AF-A0A4Q4PCG1-F1
#
_entry.id   AF-A0A4Q4PCG1-F1
#
_cell.length_a   1.000
_cell.length_b   1.000
_cell.length_c   1.000
_cell.angle_alpha   90.00
_cell.angle_beta   90.00
_cell.angle_gamma   90.00
#
_symmetry.space_group_name_H-M   'P 1'
#
loop_
_entity.id
_entity.type
_entity.pdbx_description
1 polymer ?
#
loop_
_entity_poly.entity_id
_entity_poly.type
_entity_poly.pdbx_seq_one_letter_code
_entity_poly.pdbx_strand_id
1 'polypeptide(L)'
;MVSFRNFFTAAVALSVPVAAQLSPAQVVSNIRMLTQKSQALQAPAQSITIINGPLIIIGQGPFPQIIVGFTDIVTTATTSIAQMQGMPPVPAGADSDAIFDAFREFVRVHQVLLNILIGKAGLFQTVPFIGQPVAAVLRQVESVVDTIAFGLIDTVESRASDLQSQAQSLSGTLTVCIQKYEGLTGSVKAKRSLRFARREIAAAA
;
A
#
# COMPACT_ATOMS: atom_id res chain seq x y z
N MET A 1 -4.96 56.00 -56.66
CA MET A 1 -5.39 56.05 -55.25
C MET A 1 -4.68 54.92 -54.51
N VAL A 2 -3.84 55.28 -53.55
CA VAL A 2 -3.09 54.36 -52.69
C VAL A 2 -3.89 54.15 -51.40
N SER A 3 -3.83 52.93 -50.86
CA SER A 3 -3.90 52.59 -49.43
C SER A 3 -5.00 51.60 -49.06
N PHE A 4 -4.60 50.37 -48.76
CA PHE A 4 -5.14 49.64 -47.61
C PHE A 4 -3.96 48.98 -46.89
N ARG A 5 -3.46 49.69 -45.87
CA ARG A 5 -2.77 49.09 -44.73
C ARG A 5 -3.80 48.26 -43.97
N ASN A 6 -3.45 47.02 -43.61
CA ASN A 6 -3.57 46.53 -42.25
C ASN A 6 -2.76 45.24 -42.08
N PHE A 7 -1.69 45.41 -41.32
CA PHE A 7 -0.79 44.39 -40.82
C PHE A 7 -1.36 43.71 -39.57
N PHE A 8 -0.79 42.55 -39.25
CA PHE A 8 -0.75 41.86 -37.95
C PHE A 8 -1.89 40.86 -37.63
N THR A 9 -1.79 39.68 -38.23
CA THR A 9 -2.22 38.43 -37.62
C THR A 9 -1.15 37.96 -36.62
N ALA A 10 -1.35 38.25 -35.33
CA ALA A 10 -0.56 37.68 -34.26
C ALA A 10 -1.11 36.29 -33.91
N ALA A 11 -0.46 35.23 -34.40
CA ALA A 11 -0.65 33.89 -33.87
C ALA A 11 0.06 33.79 -32.52
N VAL A 12 -0.70 33.95 -31.43
CA VAL A 12 -0.24 33.60 -30.08
C VAL A 12 -0.15 32.08 -30.03
N ALA A 13 1.06 31.55 -30.25
CA ALA A 13 1.38 30.17 -29.91
C ALA A 13 1.18 30.02 -28.40
N LEU A 14 0.10 29.32 -28.01
CA LEU A 14 -0.10 28.88 -26.64
C LEU A 14 1.03 27.90 -26.30
N SER A 15 2.13 28.41 -25.73
CA SER A 15 3.08 27.59 -25.00
C SER A 15 2.34 27.08 -23.76
N VAL A 16 1.59 25.99 -23.92
CA VAL A 16 1.09 25.22 -22.78
C VAL A 16 2.34 24.83 -21.99
N PRO A 17 2.45 25.18 -20.69
CA PRO A 17 3.51 24.62 -19.88
C PRO A 17 3.29 23.11 -19.91
N VAL A 18 4.15 22.39 -20.62
CA VAL A 18 4.28 20.95 -20.42
C VAL A 18 4.74 20.83 -18.97
N ALA A 19 3.80 20.58 -18.06
CA ALA A 19 4.15 20.12 -16.74
C ALA A 19 5.11 18.95 -16.96
N ALA A 20 6.31 19.03 -16.40
CA ALA A 20 7.33 18.01 -16.64
C ALA A 20 6.74 16.64 -16.25
N GLN A 21 6.35 15.84 -17.25
CA GLN A 21 5.84 14.50 -17.03
C GLN A 21 6.92 13.69 -16.31
N LEU A 22 6.52 12.86 -15.35
CA LEU A 22 7.44 11.94 -14.68
C LEU A 22 8.22 11.11 -15.71
N SER A 23 9.53 11.07 -15.55
CA SER A 23 10.39 10.17 -16.33
C SER A 23 10.31 8.74 -15.79
N PRO A 24 10.56 7.71 -16.63
CA PRO A 24 10.66 6.32 -16.18
C PRO A 24 11.63 6.12 -15.01
N ALA A 25 12.77 6.82 -15.02
CA ALA A 25 13.74 6.79 -13.93
C ALA A 25 13.19 7.31 -12.59
N GLN A 26 12.33 8.33 -12.63
CA GLN A 26 11.67 8.84 -11.43
C GLN A 26 10.59 7.86 -10.92
N VAL A 27 9.87 7.16 -11.81
CA VAL A 27 8.95 6.08 -11.40
C VAL A 27 9.71 4.98 -10.65
N VAL A 28 10.86 4.54 -11.20
CA VAL A 28 11.75 3.58 -10.53
C VAL A 28 12.18 4.09 -9.15
N SER A 29 12.58 5.36 -9.05
CA SER A 29 12.98 5.97 -7.78
C SER A 29 11.85 5.99 -6.75
N ASN A 30 10.64 6.35 -7.17
CA ASN A 30 9.46 6.37 -6.31
C ASN A 30 9.13 4.96 -5.78
N ILE A 31 9.16 3.94 -6.64
CA ILE A 31 8.93 2.54 -6.23
C ILE A 31 10.03 2.06 -5.26
N ARG A 32 11.29 2.42 -5.50
CA ARG A 32 12.40 2.11 -4.59
C ARG A 32 12.24 2.80 -3.23
N MET A 33 11.73 4.04 -3.21
CA MET A 33 11.42 4.72 -1.95
C MET A 33 10.33 3.98 -1.16
N LEU A 34 9.28 3.48 -1.82
CA LEU A 34 8.26 2.64 -1.17
C LEU A 34 8.85 1.33 -0.64
N THR A 35 9.79 0.74 -1.39
CA THR A 35 10.55 -0.45 -0.97
C THR A 35 11.33 -0.18 0.31
N GLN A 36 12.08 0.92 0.37
CA GLN A 36 12.86 1.31 1.54
C GLN A 36 11.97 1.53 2.78
N LYS A 37 10.83 2.23 2.62
CA LYS A 37 9.87 2.42 3.70
C LYS A 37 9.30 1.08 4.20
N SER A 38 9.00 0.15 3.29
CA SER A 38 8.54 -1.19 3.62
C SER A 38 9.61 -1.99 4.38
N GLN A 39 10.88 -1.87 3.97
CA GLN A 39 12.00 -2.50 4.63
C GLN A 39 12.23 -1.95 6.05
N ALA A 40 12.12 -0.63 6.23
CA ALA A 40 12.27 0.02 7.53
C ALA A 40 11.24 -0.46 8.57
N LEU A 41 10.04 -0.85 8.11
CA LEU A 41 8.99 -1.38 8.99
C LEU A 41 9.21 -2.84 9.42
N GLN A 42 10.13 -3.57 8.80
CA GLN A 42 10.37 -4.98 9.16
C GLN A 42 10.92 -5.13 10.58
N ALA A 43 11.85 -4.27 11.01
CA ALA A 43 12.42 -4.34 12.35
C ALA A 43 11.37 -4.06 13.46
N PRO A 44 10.57 -2.97 13.38
CA PRO A 44 9.42 -2.79 14.27
C PRO A 44 8.44 -3.97 14.26
N ALA A 45 8.10 -4.51 13.08
CA ALA A 45 7.21 -5.67 12.96
C ALA A 45 7.78 -6.94 13.62
N GLN A 46 9.08 -7.17 13.52
CA GLN A 46 9.74 -8.31 14.18
C GLN A 46 9.78 -8.16 15.70
N SER A 47 9.89 -6.93 16.21
CA SER A 47 9.91 -6.62 17.64
C SER A 47 8.56 -6.80 18.35
N ILE A 48 7.49 -7.09 17.59
CA ILE A 48 6.19 -7.41 18.15
C ILE A 48 6.29 -8.70 18.99
N THR A 49 5.86 -8.60 20.24
CA THR A 49 5.77 -9.70 21.21
C THR A 49 4.41 -9.65 21.92
N ILE A 50 4.03 -10.76 22.58
CA ILE A 50 2.81 -10.81 23.40
C ILE A 50 2.84 -9.75 24.52
N ILE A 51 4.02 -9.47 25.08
CA ILE A 51 4.21 -8.50 26.17
C ILE A 51 3.95 -7.07 25.68
N ASN A 52 4.41 -6.74 24.47
CA ASN A 52 4.25 -5.40 23.90
C ASN A 52 2.88 -5.17 23.23
N GLY A 53 2.08 -6.21 23.04
CA GLY A 53 0.77 -6.13 22.39
C GLY A 53 -0.21 -5.18 23.07
N PRO A 54 -0.49 -5.34 24.38
CA PRO A 54 -1.41 -4.47 25.10
C PRO A 54 -1.00 -2.99 25.11
N LEU A 55 0.28 -2.69 24.87
CA LEU A 55 0.78 -1.31 24.84
C LEU A 55 0.14 -0.47 23.73
N ILE A 56 -0.39 -1.09 22.66
CA ILE A 56 -1.13 -0.36 21.61
C ILE A 56 -2.28 0.48 22.17
N ILE A 57 -2.94 0.00 23.24
CA ILE A 57 -4.11 0.65 23.84
C ILE A 57 -3.74 2.00 24.45
N ILE A 58 -2.51 2.12 24.95
CA ILE A 58 -1.97 3.35 25.54
C ILE A 58 -1.01 4.08 24.58
N GLY A 59 -1.01 3.71 23.29
CA GLY A 59 -0.15 4.32 22.28
C GLY A 59 1.35 4.00 22.43
N GLN A 60 1.71 2.95 23.16
CA GLN A 60 3.09 2.51 23.34
C GLN A 60 3.38 1.22 22.55
N GLY A 61 4.67 0.89 22.41
CA GLY A 61 5.12 -0.33 21.73
C GLY A 61 5.26 -0.20 20.20
N PRO A 62 5.41 -1.33 19.49
CA PRO A 62 5.76 -1.33 18.07
C PRO A 62 4.57 -1.08 17.13
N PHE A 63 3.33 -1.31 17.58
CA PHE A 63 2.14 -1.13 16.74
C PHE A 63 1.90 0.31 16.28
N PRO A 64 2.00 1.34 17.13
CA PRO A 64 1.93 2.74 16.69
C PRO A 64 2.95 3.07 15.59
N GLN A 65 4.19 2.61 15.74
CA GLN A 65 5.26 2.79 14.74
C GLN A 65 4.90 2.14 13.40
N ILE A 66 4.31 0.94 13.44
CA ILE A 66 3.87 0.20 12.24
C ILE A 66 2.70 0.92 11.55
N ILE A 67 1.72 1.38 12.32
CA ILE A 67 0.57 2.11 11.78
C ILE A 67 1.03 3.40 11.11
N VAL A 68 1.86 4.20 11.81
CA VAL A 68 2.43 5.43 11.25
C VAL A 68 3.24 5.15 9.99
N GLY A 69 4.09 4.12 10.02
CA GLY A 69 4.88 3.79 8.83
C GLY A 69 4.05 3.31 7.65
N PHE A 70 2.96 2.56 7.87
CA PHE A 70 2.03 2.24 6.78
C PHE A 70 1.30 3.48 6.28
N THR A 71 0.89 4.39 7.16
CA THR A 71 0.32 5.68 6.74
C THR A 71 1.31 6.47 5.90
N ASP A 72 2.59 6.50 6.28
CA ASP A 72 3.65 7.14 5.48
C ASP A 72 3.83 6.49 4.10
N ILE A 73 3.75 5.15 4.01
CA ILE A 73 3.76 4.43 2.73
C ILE A 73 2.56 4.87 1.88
N VAL A 74 1.35 4.88 2.46
CA VAL A 74 0.12 5.33 1.79
C VAL A 74 0.29 6.74 1.26
N THR A 75 0.69 7.71 2.10
CA THR A 75 0.88 9.10 1.68
C THR A 75 1.90 9.23 0.56
N THR A 76 3.06 8.58 0.69
CA THR A 76 4.13 8.62 -0.32
C THR A 76 3.67 8.03 -1.65
N ALA A 77 2.93 6.94 -1.60
CA ALA A 77 2.41 6.26 -2.77
C ALA A 77 1.26 7.06 -3.41
N THR A 78 0.39 7.72 -2.63
CA THR A 78 -0.62 8.67 -3.16
C THR A 78 0.03 9.83 -3.90
N THR A 79 1.12 10.40 -3.35
CA THR A 79 1.90 11.43 -4.07
C THR A 79 2.48 10.88 -5.36
N SER A 80 3.02 9.66 -5.34
CA SER A 80 3.60 9.01 -6.53
C SER A 80 2.54 8.77 -7.61
N ILE A 81 1.34 8.30 -7.22
CA ILE A 81 0.19 8.13 -8.12
C ILE A 81 -0.18 9.45 -8.78
N ALA A 82 -0.30 10.53 -8.01
CA ALA A 82 -0.66 11.84 -8.53
C ALA A 82 0.37 12.33 -9.57
N GLN A 83 1.66 12.05 -9.35
CA GLN A 83 2.72 12.41 -10.29
C GLN A 83 2.74 11.53 -11.55
N MET A 84 2.25 10.28 -11.47
CA MET A 84 2.17 9.37 -12.62
C MET A 84 1.00 9.69 -13.55
N GLN A 85 0.05 10.54 -13.14
CA GLN A 85 -1.08 10.91 -13.96
C GLN A 85 -0.64 11.61 -15.24
N GLY A 86 -1.07 11.08 -16.38
CA GLY A 86 -0.74 11.61 -17.70
C GLY A 86 0.65 11.22 -18.20
N MET A 87 1.37 10.33 -17.53
CA MET A 87 2.63 9.79 -18.05
C MET A 87 2.40 9.08 -19.40
N PRO A 88 3.20 9.34 -20.44
CA PRO A 88 3.08 8.65 -21.71
C PRO A 88 3.45 7.15 -21.56
N PRO A 89 2.94 6.27 -22.44
CA PRO A 89 3.35 4.87 -22.47
C PRO A 89 4.87 4.73 -22.57
N VAL A 90 5.44 3.83 -21.79
CA VAL A 90 6.87 3.49 -21.76
C VAL A 90 7.14 2.45 -22.84
N PRO A 91 7.98 2.76 -23.84
CA PRO A 91 8.37 1.79 -24.86
C PRO A 91 9.07 0.57 -24.25
N ALA A 92 8.98 -0.57 -24.93
CA ALA A 92 9.73 -1.75 -24.56
C ALA A 92 11.24 -1.47 -24.59
N GLY A 93 11.96 -1.83 -23.53
CA GLY A 93 13.40 -1.67 -23.43
C GLY A 93 13.89 -1.57 -21.99
N ALA A 94 15.06 -0.94 -21.81
CA ALA A 94 15.70 -0.84 -20.51
C ALA A 94 14.84 -0.13 -19.45
N ASP A 95 14.05 0.87 -19.85
CA ASP A 95 13.19 1.63 -18.94
C ASP A 95 11.99 0.81 -18.45
N SER A 96 11.30 0.09 -19.34
CA SER A 96 10.21 -0.83 -18.96
C SER A 96 10.71 -1.93 -18.01
N ASP A 97 11.90 -2.44 -18.29
CA ASP A 97 12.53 -3.51 -17.51
C ASP A 97 12.93 -3.02 -16.12
N ALA A 98 13.49 -1.81 -16.03
CA ALA A 98 13.87 -1.19 -14.76
C ALA A 98 12.65 -0.90 -13.87
N ILE A 99 11.54 -0.44 -14.45
CA ILE A 99 10.27 -0.24 -13.73
C ILE A 99 9.74 -1.57 -13.21
N PHE A 100 9.70 -2.59 -14.06
CA PHE A 100 9.26 -3.93 -13.67
C PHE A 100 10.12 -4.50 -12.54
N ASP A 101 11.44 -4.42 -12.65
CA ASP A 101 12.36 -4.94 -11.63
C ASP A 101 12.21 -4.21 -10.31
N ALA A 102 12.03 -2.88 -10.34
CA ALA A 102 11.75 -2.10 -9.14
C ALA A 102 10.43 -2.52 -8.48
N PHE A 103 9.37 -2.73 -9.28
CA PHE A 103 8.08 -3.17 -8.77
C PHE A 103 8.13 -4.57 -8.18
N ARG A 104 8.81 -5.50 -8.86
CA ARG A 104 9.05 -6.87 -8.36
C ARG A 104 9.79 -6.86 -7.02
N GLU A 105 10.82 -6.05 -6.88
CA GLU A 105 11.57 -5.93 -5.63
C GLU A 105 10.72 -5.32 -4.50
N PHE A 106 9.93 -4.30 -4.82
CA PHE A 106 8.93 -3.75 -3.91
C PHE A 106 7.98 -4.83 -3.41
N VAL A 107 7.36 -5.60 -4.32
CA VAL A 107 6.44 -6.69 -3.99
C VAL A 107 7.11 -7.70 -3.06
N ARG A 108 8.33 -8.15 -3.38
CA ARG A 108 9.08 -9.09 -2.56
C ARG A 108 9.31 -8.56 -1.14
N VAL A 109 9.83 -7.35 -1.00
CA VAL A 109 10.14 -6.74 0.31
C VAL A 109 8.88 -6.48 1.12
N HIS A 110 7.81 -6.03 0.47
CA HIS A 110 6.53 -5.76 1.12
C HIS A 110 5.86 -7.06 1.59
N GLN A 111 5.94 -8.14 0.80
CA GLN A 111 5.46 -9.47 1.21
C GLN A 111 6.21 -10.00 2.43
N VAL A 112 7.53 -9.78 2.55
CA VAL A 112 8.28 -10.15 3.77
C VAL A 112 7.70 -9.44 4.99
N LEU A 113 7.45 -8.12 4.89
CA LEU A 113 6.82 -7.35 5.97
C LEU A 113 5.44 -7.92 6.35
N LEU A 114 4.58 -8.18 5.35
CA LEU A 114 3.25 -8.72 5.59
C LEU A 114 3.28 -10.12 6.20
N ASN A 115 4.18 -10.99 5.76
CA ASN A 115 4.35 -12.33 6.32
C ASN A 115 4.80 -12.29 7.78
N ILE A 116 5.66 -11.34 8.16
CA ILE A 116 6.01 -11.10 9.57
C ILE A 116 4.74 -10.73 10.34
N LEU A 117 3.96 -9.75 9.86
CA LEU A 117 2.74 -9.31 10.53
C LEU A 117 1.67 -10.41 10.62
N ILE A 118 1.52 -11.26 9.60
CA ILE A 118 0.65 -12.44 9.61
C ILE A 118 1.07 -13.40 10.72
N GLY A 119 2.37 -13.70 10.83
CA GLY A 119 2.89 -14.57 11.89
C GLY A 119 2.66 -13.98 13.28
N LYS A 120 2.87 -12.67 13.43
CA LYS A 120 2.68 -11.96 14.70
C LYS A 120 1.21 -11.78 15.08
N ALA A 121 0.28 -11.71 14.12
CA ALA A 121 -1.15 -11.65 14.40
C ALA A 121 -1.62 -12.86 15.23
N GLY A 122 -0.99 -14.03 15.06
CA GLY A 122 -1.26 -15.22 15.88
C GLY A 122 -1.04 -15.01 17.39
N LEU A 123 -0.16 -14.08 17.78
CA LEU A 123 0.13 -13.76 19.18
C LEU A 123 -1.04 -13.03 19.88
N PHE A 124 -1.92 -12.37 19.11
CA PHE A 124 -2.94 -11.47 19.65
C PHE A 124 -4.36 -12.03 19.55
N GLN A 125 -4.53 -13.32 19.24
CA GLN A 125 -5.85 -13.97 19.21
C GLN A 125 -6.63 -13.83 20.53
N THR A 126 -5.92 -13.61 21.65
CA THR A 126 -6.44 -13.47 23.00
C THR A 126 -6.58 -12.02 23.46
N VAL A 127 -6.02 -11.05 22.74
CA VAL A 127 -6.00 -9.64 23.15
C VAL A 127 -7.05 -8.85 22.37
N PRO A 128 -8.08 -8.30 23.04
CA PRO A 128 -9.15 -7.60 22.35
C PRO A 128 -8.70 -6.24 21.79
N PHE A 129 -9.33 -5.81 20.70
CA PHE A 129 -9.25 -4.45 20.12
C PHE A 129 -7.94 -4.01 19.42
N ILE A 130 -6.93 -4.89 19.26
CA ILE A 130 -5.68 -4.55 18.54
C ILE A 130 -5.85 -4.61 17.01
N GLY A 131 -6.77 -5.46 16.53
CA GLY A 131 -6.86 -5.82 15.12
C GLY A 131 -7.33 -4.71 14.17
N GLN A 132 -8.31 -3.91 14.60
CA GLN A 132 -9.01 -2.98 13.71
C GLN A 132 -8.14 -1.82 13.19
N PRO A 133 -7.34 -1.12 14.03
CA PRO A 133 -6.49 -0.05 13.53
C PRO A 133 -5.47 -0.52 12.49
N VAL A 134 -4.91 -1.72 12.69
CA VAL A 134 -3.95 -2.32 11.75
C VAL A 134 -4.65 -2.76 10.46
N ALA A 135 -5.82 -3.40 10.56
CA ALA A 135 -6.61 -3.79 9.39
C ALA A 135 -7.04 -2.56 8.55
N ALA A 136 -7.43 -1.47 9.21
CA ALA A 136 -7.84 -0.25 8.53
C ALA A 136 -6.71 0.37 7.69
N VAL A 137 -5.50 0.46 8.23
CA VAL A 137 -4.37 1.00 7.46
C VAL A 137 -3.91 0.03 6.35
N LEU A 138 -3.98 -1.28 6.59
CA LEU A 138 -3.66 -2.27 5.55
C LEU A 138 -4.61 -2.20 4.35
N ARG A 139 -5.91 -1.91 4.57
CA ARG A 139 -6.86 -1.67 3.47
C ARG A 139 -6.51 -0.43 2.65
N GLN A 140 -5.97 0.61 3.28
CA GLN A 140 -5.49 1.80 2.55
C GLN A 140 -4.25 1.46 1.72
N VAL A 141 -3.33 0.67 2.26
CA VAL A 141 -2.16 0.18 1.54
C VAL A 141 -2.59 -0.62 0.31
N GLU A 142 -3.56 -1.54 0.45
CA GLU A 142 -4.11 -2.34 -0.66
C GLU A 142 -4.66 -1.46 -1.78
N SER A 143 -5.53 -0.50 -1.46
CA SER A 143 -6.10 0.41 -2.46
C SER A 143 -5.04 1.19 -3.24
N VAL A 144 -3.99 1.64 -2.56
CA VAL A 144 -2.92 2.44 -3.18
C VAL A 144 -1.96 1.57 -3.99
N VAL A 145 -1.63 0.37 -3.52
CA VAL A 145 -0.83 -0.61 -4.26
C VAL A 145 -1.54 -1.03 -5.54
N ASP A 146 -2.85 -1.30 -5.49
CA ASP A 146 -3.65 -1.65 -6.66
C ASP A 146 -3.66 -0.52 -7.69
N THR A 147 -3.80 0.72 -7.23
CA THR A 147 -3.77 1.90 -8.11
C THR A 147 -2.41 2.06 -8.80
N ILE A 148 -1.30 1.87 -8.07
CA ILE A 148 0.04 1.87 -8.67
C ILE A 148 0.17 0.73 -9.68
N ALA A 149 -0.26 -0.49 -9.31
CA ALA A 149 -0.16 -1.65 -10.17
C ALA A 149 -0.90 -1.44 -11.50
N PHE A 150 -2.14 -0.95 -11.47
CA PHE A 150 -2.91 -0.64 -12.68
C PHE A 150 -2.25 0.48 -13.49
N GLY A 151 -1.79 1.54 -12.84
CA GLY A 151 -1.06 2.61 -13.53
C GLY A 151 0.22 2.11 -14.23
N LEU A 152 0.94 1.18 -13.62
CA LEU A 152 2.12 0.55 -14.24
C LEU A 152 1.75 -0.40 -15.38
N ILE A 153 0.66 -1.17 -15.25
CA ILE A 153 0.16 -2.06 -16.31
C ILE A 153 -0.21 -1.26 -17.56
N ASP A 154 -0.91 -0.13 -17.37
CA ASP A 154 -1.35 0.73 -18.47
C ASP A 154 -0.16 1.46 -19.13
N THR A 155 0.83 1.87 -18.33
CA THR A 155 1.97 2.63 -18.85
C THR A 155 3.10 1.75 -19.39
N VAL A 156 3.23 0.51 -18.92
CA VAL A 156 4.32 -0.41 -19.32
C VAL A 156 3.72 -1.66 -19.97
N GLU A 157 3.00 -1.47 -21.07
CA GLU A 157 2.26 -2.53 -21.78
C GLU A 157 3.12 -3.76 -22.11
N SER A 158 4.40 -3.54 -22.45
CA SER A 158 5.35 -4.61 -22.75
C SER A 158 5.62 -5.59 -21.60
N ARG A 159 5.31 -5.19 -20.37
CA ARG A 159 5.45 -6.00 -19.14
C ARG A 159 4.13 -6.17 -18.39
N ALA A 160 3.00 -5.88 -19.03
CA ALA A 160 1.69 -5.89 -18.40
C ALA A 160 1.35 -7.22 -17.71
N SER A 161 1.60 -8.38 -18.34
CA SER A 161 1.31 -9.68 -17.72
C SER A 161 2.16 -9.94 -16.48
N ASP A 162 3.43 -9.56 -16.52
CA ASP A 162 4.35 -9.79 -15.41
C ASP A 162 4.02 -8.87 -14.24
N LEU A 163 3.71 -7.59 -14.51
CA LEU A 163 3.21 -6.64 -13.53
C LEU A 163 1.90 -7.11 -12.90
N GLN A 164 0.97 -7.62 -13.70
CA GLN A 164 -0.29 -8.17 -13.20
C GLN A 164 -0.06 -9.37 -12.28
N SER A 165 0.85 -10.27 -12.63
CA SER A 165 1.21 -11.42 -11.79
C SER A 165 1.78 -10.98 -10.43
N GLN A 166 2.70 -10.00 -10.45
CA GLN A 166 3.28 -9.43 -9.22
C GLN A 166 2.22 -8.73 -8.36
N ALA A 167 1.31 -7.97 -8.98
CA ALA A 167 0.22 -7.29 -8.29
C ALA A 167 -0.75 -8.28 -7.62
N GLN A 168 -1.15 -9.34 -8.34
CA GLN A 168 -2.02 -10.39 -7.80
C GLN A 168 -1.36 -11.12 -6.61
N SER A 169 -0.06 -11.40 -6.70
CA SER A 169 0.69 -12.03 -5.61
C SER A 169 0.71 -11.15 -4.34
N LEU A 170 0.95 -9.85 -4.51
CA LEU A 170 0.94 -8.89 -3.41
C LEU A 170 -0.46 -8.73 -2.80
N SER A 171 -1.48 -8.53 -3.64
CA SER A 171 -2.89 -8.43 -3.23
C SER A 171 -3.33 -9.63 -2.41
N GLY A 172 -3.00 -10.85 -2.85
CA GLY A 172 -3.30 -12.07 -2.07
C GLY A 172 -2.65 -12.06 -0.67
N THR A 173 -1.42 -11.58 -0.55
CA THR A 173 -0.73 -11.47 0.74
C THR A 173 -1.36 -10.40 1.64
N LEU A 174 -1.73 -9.25 1.08
CA LEU A 174 -2.42 -8.16 1.78
C LEU A 174 -3.78 -8.65 2.32
N THR A 175 -4.58 -9.29 1.47
CA THR A 175 -5.88 -9.85 1.85
C THR A 175 -5.73 -10.81 3.04
N VAL A 176 -4.77 -11.73 3.00
CA VAL A 176 -4.51 -12.65 4.12
C VAL A 176 -4.13 -11.88 5.40
N CYS A 177 -3.27 -10.86 5.29
CA CYS A 177 -2.87 -10.05 6.43
C CYS A 177 -4.06 -9.30 7.03
N ILE A 178 -4.86 -8.63 6.21
CA ILE A 178 -6.08 -7.92 6.63
C ILE A 178 -7.01 -8.89 7.37
N GLN A 179 -7.32 -10.05 6.79
CA GLN A 179 -8.18 -11.05 7.41
C GLN A 179 -7.66 -11.53 8.76
N LYS A 180 -6.34 -11.71 8.92
CA LYS A 180 -5.74 -12.08 10.21
C LYS A 180 -6.01 -11.03 11.27
N TYR A 181 -5.81 -9.75 10.96
CA TYR A 181 -6.04 -8.67 11.91
C TYR A 181 -7.53 -8.40 12.15
N GLU A 182 -8.40 -8.53 11.15
CA GLU A 182 -9.86 -8.43 11.33
C GLU A 182 -10.42 -9.58 12.17
N GLY A 183 -9.90 -10.80 11.99
CA GLY A 183 -10.30 -11.98 12.78
C GLY A 183 -10.04 -11.84 14.28
N LEU A 184 -9.04 -11.03 14.69
CA LEU A 184 -8.77 -10.73 16.11
C LEU A 184 -9.94 -10.01 16.80
N THR A 185 -10.77 -9.32 16.03
CA THR A 185 -11.95 -8.62 16.56
C THR A 185 -13.12 -9.58 16.86
N GLY A 186 -13.20 -10.71 16.15
CA GLY A 186 -14.28 -11.70 16.29
C GLY A 186 -14.08 -12.73 17.40
N SER A 187 -12.82 -13.08 17.71
CA SER A 187 -12.48 -14.12 18.71
C SER A 187 -12.97 -13.78 20.12
N VAL A 188 -13.07 -12.49 20.45
CA VAL A 188 -13.55 -11.99 21.76
C VAL A 188 -15.05 -12.16 21.91
N LYS A 189 -15.83 -11.92 20.83
CA LYS A 189 -17.29 -12.11 20.82
C LYS A 189 -17.66 -13.59 20.96
N ALA A 190 -16.98 -14.47 20.24
CA ALA A 190 -17.21 -15.92 20.30
C ALA A 190 -16.88 -16.52 21.68
N LYS A 191 -15.80 -16.08 22.34
CA LYS A 191 -15.49 -16.53 23.71
C LYS A 191 -16.49 -16.03 24.75
N ARG A 192 -17.04 -14.82 24.58
CA ARG A 192 -18.08 -14.29 25.48
C ARG A 192 -19.39 -15.05 25.32
N SER A 193 -19.88 -15.27 24.10
CA SER A 193 -21.14 -16.00 23.86
C SER A 193 -21.11 -17.43 24.41
N LEU A 194 -20.01 -18.16 24.24
CA LEU A 194 -19.83 -19.50 24.80
C LEU A 194 -19.79 -19.53 26.33
N ARG A 195 -19.27 -18.47 26.97
CA ARG A 195 -19.28 -18.35 28.45
C ARG A 195 -20.67 -18.08 29.00
N PHE A 196 -21.47 -17.28 28.32
CA PHE A 196 -22.87 -17.05 28.71
C PHE A 196 -23.70 -18.33 28.51
N ALA A 197 -23.59 -18.98 27.36
CA ALA A 197 -24.27 -20.26 27.10
C ALA A 197 -23.93 -21.33 28.14
N ARG A 198 -22.65 -21.47 28.54
CA ARG A 198 -22.25 -22.42 29.58
C ARG A 198 -22.77 -22.07 30.98
N ARG A 199 -22.93 -20.78 31.31
CA ARG A 199 -23.49 -20.36 32.60
C ARG A 199 -25.00 -20.57 32.66
N GLU A 200 -25.72 -20.37 31.57
CA GLU A 200 -27.16 -20.64 31.49
C GLU A 200 -27.45 -22.14 31.63
N ILE A 201 -26.65 -23.01 31.00
CA ILE A 201 -26.81 -24.46 31.13
C ILE A 201 -26.46 -24.94 32.56
N ALA A 202 -25.46 -24.33 33.22
CA ALA A 202 -25.07 -24.69 34.59
C ALA A 202 -25.99 -24.13 35.68
N ALA A 203 -26.77 -23.08 35.38
CA ALA A 203 -27.79 -22.53 36.30
C ALA A 203 -29.16 -23.21 36.14
N ALA A 204 -29.34 -23.98 35.07
CA ALA A 204 -30.57 -24.73 34.76
C ALA A 204 -30.49 -26.23 35.14
N ALA A 205 -29.39 -26.66 35.77
CA ALA A 205 -29.17 -28.00 36.31
C ALA A 205 -29.11 -27.94 37.84
#